data_AF-A0A426R8Q5-F1
#
_entry.id   AF-A0A426R8Q5-F1
#
_cell.length_a   1.000
_cell.length_b   1.000
_cell.length_c   1.000
_cell.angle_alpha   90.00
_cell.angle_beta   90.00
_cell.angle_gamma   90.00
#
_symmetry.space_group_name_H-M   'P 1'
#
loop_
_entity.id
_entity.type
_entity.pdbx_description
1 polymer ?
#
loop_
_entity_poly.entity_id
_entity_poly.type
_entity_poly.pdbx_seq_one_letter_code
_entity_poly.pdbx_strand_id
1 'polypeptide(L)'
;MILQPLTHSEEEIMQLIWSKGNIYFRDLMAAFPDPKPHQNTVSTFLKILVNKNYLTTEKQGRIYLYSPSIGLEDYKKFVLKRFLENYFENSGTELLKILIEEKLIDSKVMEQFSDGKITIAIKENTEANHIKDFVKEITADKKPKKKDKRKKKKK
;
A
#
# COMPACT_ATOMS: atom_id res chain seq x y z
N MET A 1 0.59 13.00 3.15
CA MET A 1 -0.63 12.46 3.77
C MET A 1 -0.49 10.95 3.87
N ILE A 2 -0.81 10.35 5.02
CA ILE A 2 -0.80 8.88 5.18
C ILE A 2 -2.21 8.39 4.82
N LEU A 3 -2.31 7.65 3.71
CA LEU A 3 -3.56 7.03 3.29
C LEU A 3 -3.97 5.95 4.28
N GLN A 4 -5.25 5.91 4.65
CA GLN A 4 -5.81 4.90 5.54
C GLN A 4 -6.41 3.76 4.74
N PRO A 5 -6.29 2.49 5.18
CA PRO A 5 -6.95 1.38 4.47
C PRO A 5 -8.47 1.58 4.50
N LEU A 6 -9.10 1.16 3.41
CA LEU A 6 -10.55 1.03 3.37
C LEU A 6 -10.93 -0.38 3.80
N THR A 7 -12.07 -0.50 4.48
CA THR A 7 -12.70 -1.80 4.69
C THR A 7 -13.37 -2.26 3.40
N HIS A 8 -13.69 -3.55 3.29
CA HIS A 8 -14.35 -4.10 2.09
C HIS A 8 -15.59 -3.31 1.69
N SER A 9 -16.49 -3.02 2.63
CA SER A 9 -17.71 -2.25 2.36
C SER A 9 -17.44 -0.79 1.96
N GLU A 10 -16.38 -0.17 2.51
CA GLU A 10 -15.97 1.18 2.10
C GLU A 10 -15.40 1.19 0.68
N GLU A 11 -14.64 0.14 0.33
CA GLU A 11 -14.04 -0.02 -0.98
C GLU A 11 -15.11 -0.24 -2.05
N GLU A 12 -16.13 -1.05 -1.80
CA GLU A 12 -17.26 -1.23 -2.73
C GLU A 12 -17.96 0.09 -3.07
N ILE A 13 -18.20 0.94 -2.07
CA ILE A 13 -18.78 2.27 -2.27
C ILE A 13 -17.84 3.13 -3.11
N MET A 14 -16.54 3.06 -2.83
CA MET A 14 -15.55 3.81 -3.57
C MET A 14 -15.40 3.37 -5.03
N GLN A 15 -15.48 2.06 -5.32
CA GLN A 15 -15.50 1.54 -6.69
C GLN A 15 -16.66 2.14 -7.49
N LEU A 16 -17.84 2.24 -6.88
CA LEU A 16 -19.01 2.85 -7.50
C LEU A 16 -18.80 4.35 -7.77
N ILE A 17 -18.22 5.07 -6.80
CA ILE A 17 -17.92 6.50 -6.93
C ILE A 17 -16.83 6.75 -7.97
N TRP A 18 -15.75 5.95 -8.01
CA TRP A 18 -14.70 6.07 -9.04
C TRP A 18 -15.23 5.79 -10.44
N SER A 19 -16.19 4.86 -10.59
CA SER A 19 -16.83 4.59 -11.87
C SER A 19 -17.72 5.74 -12.37
N LYS A 20 -18.41 6.43 -11.45
CA LYS A 20 -19.37 7.49 -11.80
C LYS A 20 -18.77 8.91 -11.72
N GLY A 21 -17.67 9.10 -11.01
CA GLY A 21 -17.11 10.40 -10.69
C GLY A 21 -17.92 11.12 -9.60
N ASN A 22 -18.30 12.36 -9.87
CA ASN A 22 -19.08 13.16 -8.92
C ASN A 22 -20.52 12.64 -8.88
N ILE A 23 -21.02 12.31 -7.69
CA ILE A 23 -22.31 11.65 -7.54
C ILE A 23 -23.10 12.17 -6.34
N TYR A 24 -24.41 12.32 -6.52
CA TYR A 24 -25.33 12.66 -5.43
C TYR A 24 -25.73 11.40 -4.65
N PHE A 25 -26.07 11.57 -3.36
CA PHE A 25 -26.49 10.44 -2.51
C PHE A 25 -27.62 9.59 -3.13
N ARG A 26 -28.62 10.24 -3.73
CA ARG A 26 -29.76 9.57 -4.37
C ARG A 26 -29.31 8.69 -5.53
N ASP A 27 -28.41 9.20 -6.35
CA ASP A 27 -27.94 8.51 -7.55
C ASP A 27 -26.96 7.39 -7.18
N LEU A 28 -26.18 7.58 -6.11
CA LEU A 28 -25.36 6.52 -5.51
C LEU A 28 -26.24 5.35 -5.03
N MET A 29 -27.31 5.64 -4.30
CA MET A 29 -28.28 4.63 -3.85
C MET A 29 -28.96 3.89 -5.02
N ALA A 30 -29.17 4.57 -6.14
CA ALA A 30 -29.75 3.98 -7.34
C ALA A 30 -28.75 3.09 -8.12
N ALA A 31 -27.45 3.31 -7.94
CA ALA A 31 -26.39 2.59 -8.64
C ALA A 31 -25.98 1.28 -7.95
N PHE A 32 -26.44 1.00 -6.72
CA PHE A 32 -26.22 -0.30 -6.08
C PHE A 32 -27.07 -1.41 -6.73
N PRO A 33 -26.49 -2.61 -6.95
CA PRO A 33 -27.24 -3.80 -7.33
C PRO A 33 -28.14 -4.29 -6.19
N ASP A 34 -29.15 -5.10 -6.51
CA ASP A 34 -30.00 -5.75 -5.49
C ASP A 34 -29.27 -6.97 -4.87
N PRO A 35 -29.37 -7.18 -3.54
CA PRO A 35 -30.18 -6.43 -2.57
C PRO A 35 -29.54 -5.10 -2.15
N LYS A 36 -30.30 -4.01 -2.24
CA LYS A 36 -29.81 -2.67 -1.89
C LYS A 36 -29.43 -2.57 -0.41
N PRO A 37 -28.27 -1.98 -0.09
CA PRO A 37 -27.89 -1.72 1.30
C PRO A 37 -28.82 -0.68 1.94
N HIS A 38 -28.92 -0.72 3.26
CA HIS A 38 -29.73 0.25 4.00
C HIS A 38 -29.13 1.67 3.89
N GLN A 39 -29.97 2.69 3.68
CA GLN A 39 -29.52 4.08 3.45
C GLN A 39 -28.66 4.63 4.60
N ASN A 40 -29.00 4.30 5.85
CA ASN A 40 -28.22 4.73 7.02
C ASN A 40 -26.79 4.16 6.99
N THR A 41 -26.63 2.93 6.50
CA THR A 41 -25.34 2.27 6.40
C THR A 41 -24.45 2.98 5.37
N VAL A 42 -24.97 3.25 4.18
CA VAL A 42 -24.26 4.00 3.13
C VAL A 42 -23.93 5.42 3.62
N SER A 43 -24.87 6.09 4.29
CA SER A 43 -24.64 7.42 4.88
C SER A 43 -23.51 7.41 5.92
N THR A 44 -23.39 6.33 6.69
CA THR A 44 -22.35 6.18 7.71
C THR A 44 -20.99 5.97 7.04
N PHE A 45 -20.92 5.09 6.03
CA PHE A 45 -19.70 4.88 5.27
C PHE A 45 -19.25 6.14 4.50
N LEU A 46 -20.16 6.90 3.91
CA LEU A 46 -19.83 8.17 3.26
C LEU A 46 -19.21 9.16 4.26
N LYS A 47 -19.72 9.26 5.48
CA LYS A 47 -19.12 10.09 6.53
C LYS A 47 -17.72 9.59 6.91
N ILE A 48 -17.52 8.28 7.02
CA ILE A 48 -16.21 7.69 7.30
C ILE A 48 -15.23 8.00 6.16
N LEU A 49 -15.64 7.85 4.91
CA LEU A 49 -14.82 8.15 3.73
C LEU A 49 -14.45 9.64 3.64
N VAL A 50 -15.38 10.54 3.98
CA VAL A 50 -15.08 11.98 4.09
C VAL A 50 -14.09 12.25 5.22
N ASN A 51 -14.28 11.65 6.40
CA ASN A 51 -13.34 11.79 7.52
C ASN A 51 -11.95 11.24 7.21
N LYS A 52 -11.86 10.19 6.39
CA LYS A 52 -10.60 9.62 5.91
C LYS A 52 -10.00 10.41 4.72
N ASN A 53 -10.60 11.53 4.32
CA ASN A 53 -10.19 12.38 3.17
C ASN A 53 -10.22 11.68 1.80
N TYR A 54 -11.00 10.61 1.69
CA TYR A 54 -11.20 9.89 0.44
C TYR A 54 -12.25 10.55 -0.44
N LEU A 55 -13.27 11.16 0.17
CA LEU A 55 -14.31 11.92 -0.50
C LEU A 55 -14.29 13.37 -0.02
N THR A 56 -14.58 14.28 -0.93
CA THR A 56 -15.02 15.63 -0.59
C THR A 56 -16.53 15.71 -0.74
N THR A 57 -17.17 16.53 0.11
CA THR A 57 -18.60 16.80 0.02
C THR A 57 -18.85 18.27 -0.21
N GLU A 58 -19.70 18.57 -1.18
CA GLU A 58 -20.15 19.93 -1.49
C GLU A 58 -21.66 20.00 -1.26
N LYS A 59 -22.10 21.00 -0.50
CA LYS A 59 -23.53 21.24 -0.25
C LYS A 59 -24.11 22.09 -1.37
N GLN A 60 -25.01 21.49 -2.16
CA GLN A 60 -25.75 22.18 -3.21
C GLN A 60 -27.22 22.29 -2.80
N GLY A 61 -27.56 23.37 -2.07
CA GLY A 61 -28.90 23.58 -1.54
C GLY A 61 -29.29 22.56 -0.46
N ARG A 62 -30.19 21.62 -0.79
CA ARG A 62 -30.66 20.53 0.10
C ARG A 62 -30.01 19.18 -0.18
N ILE A 63 -29.16 19.09 -1.20
CA ILE A 63 -28.48 17.85 -1.58
C ILE A 63 -26.98 17.97 -1.38
N TYR A 64 -26.33 16.82 -1.17
CA TYR A 64 -24.90 16.69 -1.03
C TYR A 64 -24.34 16.02 -2.28
N LEU A 65 -23.36 16.68 -2.90
CA LEU A 65 -22.54 16.12 -3.96
C LEU A 65 -21.30 15.50 -3.32
N TYR A 66 -20.97 14.27 -3.69
CA TYR A 66 -19.77 13.58 -3.27
C TYR A 66 -18.82 13.47 -4.45
N SER A 67 -17.55 13.85 -4.24
CA SER A 67 -16.52 13.81 -5.27
C SER A 67 -15.31 13.03 -4.74
N PRO A 68 -14.71 12.14 -5.56
CA PRO A 68 -13.50 11.43 -5.17
C PRO A 68 -12.33 12.40 -5.05
N SER A 69 -11.72 12.45 -3.87
CA SER A 69 -10.51 13.23 -3.60
C SER A 69 -9.25 12.47 -4.04
N ILE A 70 -9.28 11.15 -3.87
CA ILE A 70 -8.20 10.24 -4.25
C ILE A 70 -8.64 9.46 -5.48
N GLY A 71 -7.78 9.38 -6.49
CA GLY A 71 -8.02 8.58 -7.68
C GLY A 71 -7.86 7.08 -7.43
N LEU A 72 -8.56 6.26 -8.22
CA LEU A 72 -8.44 4.81 -8.19
C LEU A 72 -6.99 4.34 -8.35
N GLU A 73 -6.22 4.97 -9.24
CA GLU A 73 -4.82 4.62 -9.50
C GLU A 73 -3.91 4.85 -8.29
N ASP A 74 -4.12 5.94 -7.55
CA ASP A 74 -3.34 6.24 -6.35
C ASP A 74 -3.70 5.27 -5.22
N TYR A 75 -4.98 4.94 -5.10
CA TYR A 75 -5.44 3.95 -4.13
C TYR A 75 -4.90 2.54 -4.44
N LYS A 76 -4.92 2.11 -5.71
CA LYS A 76 -4.32 0.83 -6.16
C LYS A 76 -2.85 0.73 -5.75
N LYS A 77 -2.06 1.78 -6.02
CA LYS A 77 -0.64 1.83 -5.63
C LYS A 77 -0.46 1.73 -4.12
N PHE A 78 -1.29 2.43 -3.36
CA PHE A 78 -1.27 2.38 -1.91
C PHE A 78 -1.56 0.97 -1.37
N VAL A 79 -2.63 0.33 -1.86
CA VAL A 79 -3.00 -1.03 -1.46
C VAL A 79 -1.91 -2.02 -1.83
N LEU A 80 -1.39 -1.95 -3.06
CA LEU A 80 -0.32 -2.84 -3.53
C LEU A 80 0.96 -2.70 -2.69
N LYS A 81 1.38 -1.46 -2.40
CA LYS A 81 2.57 -1.20 -1.58
C LYS A 81 2.41 -1.81 -0.18
N ARG A 82 1.26 -1.58 0.44
CA ARG A 82 0.96 -2.15 1.76
C ARG A 82 0.88 -3.68 1.73
N PHE A 83 0.32 -4.26 0.67
CA PHE A 83 0.28 -5.70 0.48
C PHE A 83 1.69 -6.30 0.36
N LEU A 84 2.56 -5.68 -0.43
CA LEU A 84 3.97 -6.06 -0.54
C LEU A 84 4.72 -5.95 0.78
N GLU A 85 4.53 -4.85 1.52
CA GLU A 85 5.14 -4.65 2.84
C GLU A 85 4.68 -5.72 3.86
N ASN A 86 3.40 -6.09 3.84
CA ASN A 86 2.82 -7.01 4.83
C ASN A 86 3.09 -8.50 4.55
N TYR A 87 3.18 -8.90 3.28
CA TYR A 87 3.20 -10.32 2.88
C TYR A 87 4.46 -10.73 2.12
N PHE A 88 5.19 -9.79 1.53
CA PHE A 88 6.31 -10.06 0.62
C PHE A 88 7.60 -9.32 1.04
N GLU A 89 7.68 -8.82 2.27
CA GLU A 89 8.85 -8.08 2.78
C GLU A 89 9.34 -6.96 1.83
N ASN A 90 8.40 -6.32 1.13
CA ASN A 90 8.67 -5.29 0.10
C ASN A 90 9.47 -5.80 -1.13
N SER A 91 9.48 -7.11 -1.37
CA SER A 91 10.10 -7.78 -2.51
C SER A 91 9.10 -7.97 -3.66
N GLY A 92 9.19 -7.10 -4.67
CA GLY A 92 8.43 -7.28 -5.91
C GLY A 92 8.79 -8.58 -6.67
N THR A 93 10.02 -9.06 -6.51
CA THR A 93 10.50 -10.29 -7.15
C THR A 93 9.78 -11.53 -6.63
N GLU A 94 9.49 -11.57 -5.33
CA GLU A 94 8.76 -12.67 -4.72
C GLU A 94 7.30 -12.69 -5.16
N LEU A 95 6.65 -11.52 -5.24
CA LEU A 95 5.32 -11.40 -5.82
C LEU A 95 5.28 -11.92 -7.26
N LEU A 96 6.23 -11.52 -8.11
CA LEU A 96 6.32 -11.98 -9.49
C LEU A 96 6.51 -13.51 -9.59
N LYS A 97 7.33 -14.09 -8.71
CA LYS A 97 7.52 -15.54 -8.65
C LYS A 97 6.20 -16.26 -8.38
N ILE A 98 5.43 -15.82 -7.37
CA ILE A 98 4.12 -16.42 -7.06
C ILE A 98 3.13 -16.25 -8.22
N LEU A 99 3.11 -15.08 -8.88
CA LEU A 99 2.22 -14.85 -10.03
C LEU A 99 2.50 -15.80 -11.20
N ILE A 100 3.77 -16.18 -11.41
CA ILE A 100 4.17 -17.17 -12.41
C ILE A 100 3.80 -18.59 -11.96
N GLU A 101 4.09 -18.95 -10.69
CA GLU A 101 3.78 -20.27 -10.13
C GLU A 101 2.27 -20.56 -10.14
N GLU A 102 1.45 -19.57 -9.79
CA GLU A 102 -0.02 -19.65 -9.80
C GLU A 102 -0.62 -19.48 -11.21
N LYS A 103 0.20 -19.34 -12.26
CA LYS A 103 -0.22 -19.14 -13.66
C LYS A 103 -1.19 -17.96 -13.85
N LEU A 104 -1.08 -16.95 -12.99
CA LEU A 104 -1.81 -15.69 -13.12
C LEU A 104 -1.23 -14.81 -14.23
N ILE A 105 0.01 -15.07 -14.62
CA ILE A 105 0.68 -14.47 -15.78
C ILE A 105 1.16 -15.61 -16.70
N ASP A 106 0.83 -15.51 -17.98
CA ASP A 106 1.33 -16.44 -18.99
C ASP A 106 2.81 -16.12 -19.29
N SER A 107 3.65 -17.14 -19.43
CA SER A 107 5.07 -16.96 -19.75
C SER A 107 5.27 -16.17 -21.05
N LYS A 108 4.32 -16.26 -21.99
CA LYS A 108 4.36 -15.51 -23.25
C LYS A 108 4.12 -14.02 -23.07
N VAL A 109 3.32 -13.65 -22.07
CA VAL A 109 3.09 -12.26 -21.68
C VAL A 109 4.34 -11.68 -21.03
N MET A 110 5.09 -12.49 -20.26
CA MET A 110 6.38 -12.09 -19.68
C MET A 110 7.42 -11.75 -20.75
N GLU A 111 7.50 -12.51 -21.85
CA GLU A 111 8.39 -12.21 -22.98
C GLU A 111 8.07 -10.87 -23.64
N GLN A 112 6.78 -10.54 -23.79
CA GLN A 112 6.33 -9.22 -24.29
C GLN A 112 6.69 -8.07 -23.34
N PHE A 113 6.72 -8.32 -22.03
CA PHE A 113 7.13 -7.34 -21.02
C PHE A 113 8.66 -7.15 -20.97
N SER A 114 9.46 -8.14 -21.37
CA SER A 114 10.92 -8.05 -21.41
C SER A 114 11.44 -7.16 -22.56
N ASP A 115 10.75 -7.14 -23.70
CA ASP A 115 11.17 -6.36 -24.88
C ASP A 115 10.78 -4.88 -24.81
N GLY A 116 9.84 -4.52 -23.92
CA GLY A 116 9.37 -3.15 -23.72
C GLY A 116 9.85 -2.54 -22.41
N LYS A 117 11.02 -1.88 -22.42
CA LYS A 117 11.57 -0.97 -21.38
C LYS A 117 10.64 -0.70 -20.18
N ILE A 118 10.61 -1.60 -19.20
CA ILE A 118 10.15 -1.25 -17.85
C ILE A 118 11.32 -0.54 -17.17
N THR A 119 11.46 0.76 -17.42
CA THR A 119 12.25 1.67 -16.57
C THR A 119 11.44 1.96 -15.31
N ILE A 120 11.08 0.94 -14.54
CA ILE A 120 10.76 1.15 -13.14
C ILE A 120 12.09 0.90 -12.46
N ALA A 121 12.76 2.00 -12.13
CA ALA A 121 13.86 1.98 -11.18
C ALA A 121 13.33 1.30 -9.92
N ILE A 122 13.59 0.00 -9.79
CA ILE A 122 13.63 -0.69 -8.51
C ILE A 122 14.74 0.04 -7.78
N LYS A 123 14.39 1.12 -7.07
CA LYS A 123 15.22 1.54 -5.95
C LYS A 123 15.07 0.40 -4.97
N GLU A 124 16.04 -0.52 -4.98
CA GLU A 124 16.33 -1.35 -3.83
C GLU A 124 16.44 -0.40 -2.64
N ASN A 125 15.35 -0.21 -1.90
CA ASN A 125 15.43 0.60 -0.70
C ASN A 125 16.18 -0.28 0.29
N THR A 126 17.47 0.01 0.38
CA THR A 126 18.48 -0.68 1.14
C THR A 126 18.24 -0.38 2.63
N GLU A 127 17.15 -0.89 3.18
CA GLU A 127 16.89 -0.87 4.63
C GLU A 127 17.00 -2.29 5.23
N ALA A 128 17.12 -3.31 4.39
CA ALA A 128 17.43 -4.69 4.80
C ALA A 128 18.89 -4.90 5.29
N ASN A 129 19.66 -3.82 5.53
CA ASN A 129 20.99 -3.91 6.12
C ASN A 129 21.00 -3.83 7.65
N HIS A 130 19.91 -3.42 8.32
CA HIS A 130 19.93 -3.37 9.79
C HIS A 130 20.03 -4.77 10.42
N ILE A 131 19.51 -5.81 9.77
CA ILE A 131 19.59 -7.19 10.27
C ILE A 131 21.00 -7.77 10.04
N LYS A 132 21.64 -7.49 8.90
CA LYS A 132 23.02 -7.95 8.62
C LYS A 132 24.05 -7.26 9.53
N ASP A 133 23.85 -5.97 9.81
CA ASP A 133 24.71 -5.22 10.73
C ASP A 133 24.49 -5.64 12.18
N PHE A 134 23.22 -5.87 12.59
CA PHE A 134 22.89 -6.45 13.90
C PHE A 134 23.48 -7.85 14.09
N VAL A 135 23.38 -8.73 13.08
CA VAL A 135 23.95 -10.08 13.14
C VAL A 135 25.47 -10.02 13.25
N LYS A 136 26.16 -9.11 12.53
CA LYS A 136 27.62 -8.89 12.69
C LYS A 136 28.00 -8.36 14.07
N GLU A 137 27.17 -7.51 14.67
CA GLU A 137 27.43 -6.93 15.99
C GLU A 137 27.31 -7.98 17.12
N ILE A 138 26.34 -8.90 17.02
CA ILE A 138 26.14 -9.97 18.02
C ILE A 138 26.99 -11.22 17.79
N THR A 139 27.51 -11.45 16.58
CA THR A 139 28.39 -12.60 16.26
C THR A 139 29.88 -12.29 16.35
N ALA A 140 30.27 -11.05 16.67
CA ALA A 140 31.65 -10.70 16.97
C ALA A 140 32.07 -11.33 18.32
N ASP A 141 32.63 -12.54 18.26
CA ASP A 141 33.16 -13.28 19.39
C ASP A 141 34.13 -12.45 20.25
N LYS A 142 33.86 -12.43 21.56
CA LYS A 142 34.79 -11.95 22.60
C LYS A 142 36.12 -12.71 22.49
N LYS A 143 37.22 -12.00 22.15
CA LYS A 143 38.58 -12.49 22.42
C LYS A 143 39.17 -11.90 23.72
N PRO A 144 40.02 -12.66 24.43
CA PRO A 144 40.13 -12.62 25.89
C PRO A 144 41.21 -11.67 26.44
N LYS A 145 41.06 -11.29 27.72
CA LYS A 145 42.07 -10.56 28.52
C LYS A 145 43.38 -11.36 28.65
N LYS A 146 44.55 -10.72 28.46
CA LYS A 146 45.81 -11.14 29.09
C LYS A 146 46.74 -9.98 29.49
N LYS A 147 47.38 -10.18 30.64
CA LYS A 147 48.15 -9.32 31.57
C LYS A 147 49.39 -8.55 31.03
N ASP A 148 49.52 -7.31 31.54
CA ASP A 148 50.66 -6.69 32.27
C ASP A 148 52.11 -6.75 31.72
N LYS A 149 52.76 -5.58 31.54
CA LYS A 149 54.12 -5.26 32.07
C LYS A 149 54.60 -3.82 31.76
N ARG A 150 54.97 -3.11 32.84
CA ARG A 150 55.77 -1.86 32.94
C ARG A 150 56.95 -1.72 31.96
N LYS A 151 57.27 -0.49 31.50
CA LYS A 151 58.57 0.21 31.76
C LYS A 151 58.70 1.62 31.10
N LYS A 152 59.07 2.58 31.97
CA LYS A 152 59.80 3.87 31.79
C LYS A 152 60.53 4.14 30.44
N LYS A 153 60.45 5.40 29.96
CA LYS A 153 61.55 6.40 29.83
C LYS A 153 61.02 7.64 29.06
N LYS A 154 60.92 8.82 29.70
CA LYS A 154 61.89 9.95 29.62
C LYS A 154 62.34 10.28 28.18
N LYS A 155 61.84 11.39 27.64
CA LYS A 155 62.65 12.56 27.29
C LYS A 155 61.77 13.80 27.27
#